data_AF-A0A380EFK4-F1
#
_entry.id   AF-A0A380EFK4-F1
#
_cell.length_a   1.000
_cell.length_b   1.000
_cell.length_c   1.000
_cell.angle_alpha   90.00
_cell.angle_beta   90.00
_cell.angle_gamma   90.00
#
_symmetry.space_group_name_H-M   'P 1'
#
loop_
_entity.id
_entity.type
_entity.pdbx_description
1 polymer ?
#
loop_
_entity_poly.entity_id
_entity_poly.type
_entity_poly.pdbx_seq_one_letter_code
_entity_poly.pdbx_strand_id
1 'polypeptide(L)'
;MKKLTTLLLASTLLIAACGNDDSKKDDSKTSKKDDGVKAELKQATKAYDKYTDEQLNEFLKGTEKFVKAIENNDMAQAKALYPKVRMYYERSEPVAEAFGDLDPKIDARLADMKEEKKEKEWSGYHKIEKALYEDKKIDDVTKKDAQQLLKDAKELHAKLIH
;
A
#
# COMPACT_ATOMS: atom_id res chain seq x y z
N MET A 1 0.54 -33.86 34.02
CA MET A 1 -0.82 -34.29 34.37
C MET A 1 -1.67 -33.09 34.76
N LYS A 2 -2.61 -32.69 33.89
CA LYS A 2 -3.94 -32.15 34.20
C LYS A 2 -4.62 -31.91 32.85
N LYS A 3 -5.53 -32.82 32.50
CA LYS A 3 -6.35 -32.80 31.28
C LYS A 3 -7.49 -31.82 31.53
N LEU A 4 -7.78 -30.93 30.59
CA LEU A 4 -9.07 -30.23 30.53
C LEU A 4 -9.76 -30.59 29.22
N THR A 5 -11.03 -30.89 29.39
CA THR A 5 -11.88 -31.70 28.52
C THR A 5 -12.63 -30.82 27.53
N THR A 6 -12.67 -31.26 26.28
CA THR A 6 -13.45 -30.74 25.16
C THR A 6 -14.95 -30.76 25.48
N LEU A 7 -15.66 -29.67 25.19
CA LEU A 7 -17.13 -29.66 25.09
C LEU A 7 -17.52 -29.15 23.70
N LEU A 8 -17.97 -30.06 22.84
CA LEU A 8 -18.46 -29.81 21.50
C LEU A 8 -19.98 -29.66 21.58
N LEU A 9 -20.53 -28.47 21.31
CA LEU A 9 -21.98 -28.31 21.10
C LEU A 9 -22.27 -28.43 19.60
N ALA A 10 -22.84 -29.56 19.20
CA ALA A 10 -23.45 -29.73 17.88
C ALA A 10 -24.91 -29.25 17.97
N SER A 11 -25.23 -28.17 17.26
CA SER A 11 -26.60 -27.72 17.03
C SER A 11 -27.04 -28.13 15.63
N THR A 12 -27.81 -29.20 15.55
CA THR A 12 -28.53 -29.62 14.34
C THR A 12 -29.82 -28.81 14.23
N LEU A 13 -29.93 -27.95 13.20
CA LEU A 13 -31.23 -27.47 12.72
C LEU A 13 -31.63 -28.30 11.49
N LEU A 14 -32.68 -29.10 11.64
CA LEU A 14 -33.45 -29.66 10.53
C LEU A 14 -34.64 -28.73 10.27
N ILE A 15 -34.72 -28.16 9.08
CA ILE A 15 -35.99 -27.63 8.55
C ILE A 15 -36.22 -28.33 7.21
N ALA A 16 -37.21 -29.21 7.20
CA ALA A 16 -37.87 -29.69 5.99
C ALA A 16 -39.17 -28.89 5.83
N ALA A 17 -39.35 -28.27 4.66
CA ALA A 17 -40.65 -27.77 4.22
C ALA A 17 -40.79 -27.98 2.71
N CYS A 18 -41.87 -28.64 2.32
CA CYS A 18 -42.23 -29.10 0.99
C CYS A 18 -42.63 -27.97 0.03
N GLY A 19 -42.33 -28.16 -1.25
CA GLY A 19 -43.00 -27.51 -2.38
C GLY A 19 -42.90 -28.44 -3.60
N ASN A 20 -44.04 -28.91 -4.11
CA ASN A 20 -44.16 -29.91 -5.16
C ASN A 20 -44.30 -29.26 -6.55
N ASP A 21 -43.73 -29.97 -7.53
CA ASP A 21 -44.10 -30.07 -8.95
C ASP A 21 -43.58 -29.10 -10.02
N ASP A 22 -43.34 -29.75 -11.16
CA ASP A 22 -42.55 -29.41 -12.34
C ASP A 22 -42.75 -28.01 -12.96
N SER A 23 -41.64 -27.31 -13.20
CA SER A 23 -41.50 -26.33 -14.28
C SER A 23 -40.03 -26.11 -14.65
N LYS A 24 -39.63 -26.72 -15.78
CA LYS A 24 -38.65 -26.24 -16.78
C LYS A 24 -37.47 -25.37 -16.30
N LYS A 25 -36.26 -25.94 -16.46
CA LYS A 25 -35.02 -25.32 -16.94
C LYS A 25 -35.02 -23.78 -17.00
N ASP A 26 -34.22 -23.16 -16.14
CA ASP A 26 -33.41 -22.00 -16.54
C ASP A 26 -32.08 -21.92 -15.76
N ASP A 27 -31.29 -22.99 -15.78
CA ASP A 27 -29.89 -23.00 -15.30
C ASP A 27 -28.94 -22.15 -16.18
N SER A 28 -29.45 -21.48 -17.20
CA SER A 28 -28.64 -20.71 -18.15
C SER A 28 -28.42 -19.24 -17.76
N LYS A 29 -29.17 -18.71 -16.80
CA LYS A 29 -29.17 -17.26 -16.53
C LYS A 29 -28.22 -16.82 -15.41
N THR A 30 -27.88 -17.74 -14.49
CA THR A 30 -26.94 -17.47 -13.40
C THR A 30 -25.48 -17.54 -13.86
N SER A 31 -25.12 -18.52 -14.69
CA SER A 31 -23.73 -18.68 -15.19
C SER A 31 -23.28 -17.54 -16.11
N LYS A 32 -24.15 -17.08 -17.02
CA LYS A 32 -23.82 -16.01 -17.98
C LYS A 32 -23.61 -14.65 -17.32
N LYS A 33 -24.33 -14.39 -16.22
CA LYS A 33 -24.20 -13.16 -15.44
C LYS A 33 -22.92 -13.18 -14.59
N ASP A 34 -22.60 -14.32 -14.00
CA ASP A 34 -21.35 -14.53 -13.26
C ASP A 34 -20.12 -14.46 -14.18
N ASP A 35 -20.19 -14.99 -15.40
CA ASP A 35 -19.10 -14.92 -16.37
C ASP A 35 -18.89 -13.49 -16.89
N GLY A 36 -19.97 -12.72 -17.08
CA GLY A 36 -19.91 -11.29 -17.41
C GLY A 36 -19.27 -10.46 -16.29
N VAL A 37 -19.70 -10.66 -15.04
CA VAL A 37 -19.13 -9.99 -13.86
C VAL A 37 -17.64 -10.35 -13.68
N LYS A 38 -17.25 -11.61 -13.88
CA LYS A 38 -15.84 -12.02 -13.83
C LYS A 38 -15.00 -11.35 -14.92
N ALA A 39 -15.54 -11.19 -16.13
CA ALA A 39 -14.83 -10.52 -17.22
C ALA A 39 -14.65 -9.01 -16.94
N GLU A 40 -15.69 -8.34 -16.45
CA GLU A 40 -15.63 -6.94 -16.03
C GLU A 40 -14.63 -6.73 -14.90
N LEU A 41 -14.64 -7.61 -13.88
CA LEU A 41 -13.67 -7.54 -12.78
C LEU A 41 -12.23 -7.70 -13.27
N LYS A 42 -11.97 -8.66 -14.17
CA LYS A 42 -10.64 -8.83 -14.77
C LYS A 42 -10.17 -7.59 -15.53
N GLN A 43 -11.08 -6.94 -16.26
CA GLN A 43 -10.76 -5.71 -16.99
C GLN A 43 -10.48 -4.55 -16.02
N ALA A 44 -11.27 -4.42 -14.96
CA ALA A 44 -11.09 -3.40 -13.93
C ALA A 44 -9.76 -3.57 -13.19
N THR A 45 -9.41 -4.80 -12.78
CA THR A 45 -8.12 -5.11 -12.16
C THR A 45 -6.97 -4.73 -13.08
N LYS A 46 -6.99 -5.15 -14.36
CA LYS A 46 -5.93 -4.80 -15.31
C LYS A 46 -5.79 -3.28 -15.53
N ALA A 47 -6.90 -2.55 -15.54
CA ALA A 47 -6.86 -1.10 -15.65
C ALA A 47 -6.28 -0.44 -14.39
N TYR A 48 -6.60 -0.97 -13.21
CA TYR A 48 -6.08 -0.50 -11.93
C TYR A 48 -4.59 -0.83 -11.76
N ASP A 49 -4.14 -2.01 -12.19
CA ASP A 49 -2.72 -2.38 -12.22
C ASP A 49 -1.94 -1.38 -13.07
N LYS A 50 -2.40 -1.10 -14.30
CA LYS A 50 -1.77 -0.11 -15.18
C LYS A 50 -1.73 1.29 -14.56
N TYR A 51 -2.80 1.72 -13.91
CA TYR A 51 -2.85 3.00 -13.22
C TYR A 51 -1.83 3.07 -12.08
N THR A 52 -1.74 2.00 -11.29
CA THR A 52 -0.81 1.88 -10.16
C THR A 52 0.63 1.92 -10.66
N ASP A 53 0.96 1.20 -11.73
CA ASP A 53 2.27 1.24 -12.39
C ASP A 53 2.63 2.66 -12.83
N GLU A 54 1.69 3.39 -13.44
CA GLU A 54 1.89 4.78 -13.85
C GLU A 54 2.14 5.70 -12.65
N GLN A 55 1.40 5.55 -11.55
CA GLN A 55 1.63 6.33 -10.33
C GLN A 55 3.03 6.03 -9.75
N LEU A 56 3.44 4.77 -9.66
CA LEU A 56 4.74 4.39 -9.10
C LEU A 56 5.91 4.82 -9.98
N ASN A 57 5.73 4.83 -11.30
CA ASN A 57 6.70 5.39 -12.22
C ASN A 57 6.93 6.89 -11.97
N GLU A 58 5.85 7.66 -11.80
CA GLU A 58 5.97 9.09 -11.49
C GLU A 58 6.45 9.35 -10.06
N PHE A 59 6.10 8.48 -9.11
CA PHE A 59 6.63 8.49 -7.76
C PHE A 59 8.15 8.29 -7.75
N LEU A 60 8.68 7.29 -8.45
CA LEU A 60 10.13 7.04 -8.52
C LEU A 60 10.86 8.22 -9.16
N LYS A 61 10.40 8.70 -10.33
CA LYS A 61 10.99 9.88 -11.00
C LYS A 61 10.93 11.13 -10.11
N GLY A 62 9.83 11.32 -9.39
CA GLY A 62 9.65 12.42 -8.45
C GLY A 62 10.62 12.30 -7.27
N THR A 63 10.76 11.10 -6.71
CA THR A 63 11.67 10.79 -5.60
C THR A 63 13.12 11.07 -6.00
N GLU A 64 13.53 10.68 -7.21
CA GLU A 64 14.87 11.02 -7.73
C GLU A 64 15.13 12.53 -7.78
N LYS A 65 14.14 13.32 -8.20
CA LYS A 65 14.25 14.79 -8.23
C LYS A 65 14.28 15.38 -6.82
N PHE A 66 13.46 14.85 -5.91
CA PHE A 66 13.40 15.27 -4.52
C PHE A 66 14.74 15.02 -3.82
N VAL A 67 15.30 13.81 -3.97
CA VAL A 67 16.59 13.43 -3.38
C VAL A 67 17.73 14.28 -3.95
N LYS A 68 17.75 14.55 -5.25
CA LYS A 68 18.73 15.48 -5.85
C LYS A 68 18.64 16.89 -5.25
N ALA A 69 17.43 17.40 -4.98
CA ALA A 69 17.28 18.69 -4.32
C ALA A 69 17.88 18.68 -2.90
N ILE A 70 17.66 17.60 -2.13
CA ILE A 70 18.28 17.42 -0.81
C ILE A 70 19.81 17.35 -0.92
N GLU A 71 20.36 16.55 -1.83
CA GLU A 71 21.82 16.41 -2.01
C GLU A 71 22.49 17.75 -2.35
N ASN A 72 21.82 18.58 -3.15
CA ASN A 72 22.26 19.93 -3.54
C ASN A 72 22.01 21.00 -2.48
N ASN A 73 21.44 20.65 -1.32
CA ASN A 73 20.99 21.59 -0.27
C ASN A 73 19.94 22.61 -0.75
N ASP A 74 19.15 22.27 -1.77
CA ASP A 74 18.08 23.14 -2.29
C ASP A 74 16.78 22.94 -1.48
N MET A 75 16.68 23.65 -0.35
CA MET A 75 15.54 23.56 0.55
C MET A 75 14.22 23.99 -0.09
N ALA A 76 14.25 25.03 -0.94
CA ALA A 76 13.04 25.55 -1.56
C ALA A 76 12.46 24.52 -2.54
N GLN A 77 13.32 23.95 -3.38
CA GLN A 77 12.92 22.91 -4.32
C GLN A 77 12.49 21.63 -3.60
N ALA A 78 13.21 21.20 -2.55
CA ALA A 78 12.84 20.03 -1.77
C ALA A 78 11.43 20.17 -1.17
N LYS A 79 11.12 21.33 -0.55
CA LYS A 79 9.78 21.63 -0.01
C LYS A 79 8.70 21.70 -1.10
N ALA A 80 9.03 22.24 -2.27
CA ALA A 80 8.09 22.32 -3.39
C ALA A 80 7.77 20.94 -4.00
N LEU A 81 8.74 20.03 -3.98
CA LEU A 81 8.58 18.67 -4.50
C LEU A 81 7.88 17.74 -3.50
N TYR A 82 8.16 17.87 -2.20
CA TYR A 82 7.65 16.97 -1.14
C TYR A 82 6.17 16.56 -1.31
N PRO A 83 5.19 17.48 -1.33
CA PRO A 83 3.78 17.09 -1.44
C PRO A 83 3.41 16.57 -2.83
N LYS A 84 4.06 17.06 -3.89
CA LYS A 84 3.77 16.68 -5.28
C LYS A 84 4.21 15.25 -5.57
N VAL A 85 5.36 14.85 -5.02
CA VAL A 85 5.90 13.50 -5.21
C VAL A 85 5.11 12.50 -4.37
N ARG A 86 4.86 12.82 -3.09
CA ARG A 86 4.07 11.95 -2.21
C ARG A 86 2.69 11.64 -2.74
N MET A 87 2.01 12.61 -3.37
CA MET A 87 0.72 12.39 -4.01
C MET A 87 0.65 11.14 -4.90
N TYR A 88 1.75 10.79 -5.60
CA TYR A 88 1.81 9.56 -6.39
C TYR A 88 1.86 8.31 -5.53
N TYR A 89 2.65 8.33 -4.44
CA TYR A 89 2.69 7.24 -3.45
C TYR A 89 1.32 6.99 -2.82
N GLU A 90 0.67 8.06 -2.32
CA GLU A 90 -0.64 7.98 -1.66
C GLU A 90 -1.71 7.36 -2.56
N ARG A 91 -1.65 7.61 -3.88
CA ARG A 91 -2.58 7.02 -4.86
C ARG A 91 -2.32 5.54 -5.14
N SER A 92 -1.12 5.06 -4.81
CA SER A 92 -0.70 3.66 -4.96
C SER A 92 -0.62 2.91 -3.62
N GLU A 93 -0.84 3.59 -2.48
CA GLU A 93 -0.74 3.05 -1.13
C GLU A 93 -1.51 1.73 -0.95
N PRO A 94 -2.75 1.56 -1.46
CA PRO A 94 -3.49 0.29 -1.31
C PRO A 94 -2.79 -0.93 -1.94
N VAL A 95 -1.82 -0.71 -2.82
CA VAL A 95 -0.99 -1.77 -3.41
C VAL A 95 0.40 -1.78 -2.77
N ALA A 96 0.95 -0.61 -2.43
CA ALA A 96 2.26 -0.50 -1.78
C ALA A 96 2.27 -1.17 -0.39
N GLU A 97 1.17 -1.06 0.37
CA GLU A 97 1.02 -1.68 1.70
C GLU A 97 1.15 -3.21 1.66
N ALA A 98 0.84 -3.84 0.52
CA ALA A 98 1.00 -5.29 0.34
C ALA A 98 2.46 -5.74 0.44
N PHE A 99 3.42 -4.82 0.32
CA PHE A 99 4.86 -5.07 0.48
C PHE A 99 5.38 -4.79 1.89
N GLY A 100 4.49 -4.72 2.89
CA GLY A 100 4.77 -4.84 4.32
C GLY A 100 5.89 -3.94 4.82
N ASP A 101 7.12 -4.45 4.80
CA ASP A 101 8.30 -3.75 5.31
C ASP A 101 8.69 -2.48 4.55
N LEU A 102 8.21 -2.30 3.31
CA LEU A 102 8.54 -1.10 2.51
C LEU A 102 7.71 0.12 2.88
N ASP A 103 6.44 -0.07 3.27
CA ASP A 103 5.57 1.06 3.59
C ASP A 103 6.09 1.86 4.80
N PRO A 104 6.44 1.24 5.96
CA PRO A 104 7.01 1.98 7.07
C PRO A 104 8.36 2.65 6.76
N LYS A 105 9.16 2.09 5.84
CA LYS A 105 10.43 2.69 5.42
C LYS A 105 10.23 3.94 4.56
N ILE A 106 9.11 4.01 3.84
CA ILE A 106 8.80 5.12 2.95
C ILE A 106 7.96 6.18 3.67
N ASP A 107 6.95 5.77 4.43
CA ASP A 107 5.87 6.66 4.89
C ASP A 107 5.48 6.56 6.37
N ALA A 108 6.27 5.90 7.22
CA ALA A 108 5.95 5.86 8.65
C ALA A 108 5.98 7.26 9.29
N ARG A 109 4.97 7.54 10.12
CA ARG A 109 4.92 8.75 10.94
C ARG A 109 5.67 8.51 12.24
N LEU A 110 6.26 9.57 12.82
CA LEU A 110 6.99 9.44 14.07
C LEU A 110 6.12 8.93 15.24
N ALA A 111 4.82 9.23 15.23
CA ALA A 111 3.88 8.75 16.25
C ALA A 111 3.77 7.22 16.20
N ASP A 112 3.60 6.65 15.02
CA ASP A 112 3.49 5.21 14.77
C ASP A 112 4.78 4.50 15.23
N MET A 113 5.94 5.05 14.87
CA MET A 113 7.24 4.51 15.31
C MET A 113 7.44 4.55 16.83
N LYS A 114 6.90 5.56 17.52
CA LYS A 114 6.96 5.66 18.99
C LYS A 114 6.05 4.64 19.66
N GLU A 115 4.85 4.45 19.14
CA GLU A 115 3.91 3.45 19.64
C GLU A 115 4.50 2.03 19.54
N GLU A 116 5.19 1.75 18.43
CA GLU A 116 5.88 0.49 18.21
C GLU A 116 7.27 0.37 18.88
N LYS A 117 7.78 1.43 19.50
CA LYS A 117 9.14 1.51 20.09
C LYS A 117 10.27 1.26 19.07
N LYS A 118 10.07 1.74 17.84
CA LYS A 118 10.97 1.58 16.68
C LYS A 118 11.56 2.90 16.19
N GLU A 119 11.61 3.94 17.00
CA GLU A 119 12.07 5.27 16.57
C GLU A 119 13.49 5.27 15.98
N LYS A 120 14.33 4.30 16.38
CA LYS A 120 15.68 4.09 15.83
C LYS A 120 15.69 3.64 14.37
N GLU A 121 14.59 3.05 13.91
CA GLU A 121 14.39 2.56 12.54
C GLU A 121 13.69 3.60 11.66
N TRP A 122 13.25 4.73 12.25
CA TRP A 122 12.50 5.76 11.53
C TRP A 122 13.31 6.34 10.38
N SER A 123 12.69 6.37 9.21
CA SER A 123 13.27 6.79 7.94
C SER A 123 12.16 7.34 7.02
N GLY A 124 12.43 7.49 5.73
CA GLY A 124 11.41 7.85 4.75
C GLY A 124 11.03 9.33 4.73
N TYR A 125 9.90 9.60 4.06
CA TYR A 125 9.43 10.95 3.75
C TYR A 125 9.19 11.80 4.98
N HIS A 126 8.52 11.29 6.02
CA HIS A 126 8.17 12.11 7.19
C HIS A 126 9.37 12.48 8.06
N LYS A 127 10.43 11.67 8.05
CA LYS A 127 11.67 12.04 8.72
C LYS A 127 12.37 13.20 8.01
N ILE A 128 12.37 13.17 6.68
CA ILE A 128 12.91 14.27 5.86
C ILE A 128 11.99 15.50 5.95
N GLU A 129 10.67 15.32 5.99
CA GLU A 129 9.70 16.40 6.23
C GLU A 129 10.02 17.15 7.51
N LYS A 130 10.23 16.43 8.62
CA LYS A 130 10.62 17.04 9.88
C LYS A 130 11.90 17.86 9.75
N ALA A 131 12.92 17.32 9.07
CA ALA A 131 14.17 18.03 8.83
C ALA A 131 13.96 19.34 8.03
N LEU A 132 13.11 19.30 7.00
CA LEU A 132 12.83 20.45 6.14
C LEU A 132 11.97 21.53 6.82
N TYR A 133 10.89 21.14 7.51
CA TYR A 133 9.85 22.06 7.97
C TYR A 133 10.03 22.48 9.43
N GLU A 134 10.37 21.54 10.31
CA GLU A 134 10.59 21.84 11.73
C GLU A 134 12.03 22.26 12.00
N ASP A 135 12.99 21.39 11.66
CA ASP A 135 14.40 21.61 11.98
C ASP A 135 15.05 22.62 11.02
N LYS A 136 14.41 22.88 9.87
CA LYS A 136 14.81 23.82 8.83
C LYS A 136 16.28 23.65 8.44
N LYS A 137 16.70 22.41 8.23
CA LYS A 137 18.08 22.07 7.86
C LYS A 137 18.13 20.95 6.84
N ILE A 138 19.22 20.93 6.09
CA ILE A 138 19.67 19.79 5.29
C ILE A 138 21.09 19.51 5.74
N ASP A 139 21.28 18.39 6.43
CA ASP A 139 22.57 17.90 6.93
C ASP A 139 22.89 16.50 6.38
N ASP A 140 24.03 15.93 6.77
CA ASP A 140 24.45 14.61 6.29
C ASP A 140 23.47 13.49 6.68
N VAL A 141 22.78 13.64 7.82
CA VAL A 141 21.72 12.70 8.24
C VAL A 141 20.54 12.78 7.26
N THR A 142 20.08 14.00 6.95
CA THR A 142 18.99 14.24 5.99
C THR A 142 19.34 13.68 4.61
N LYS A 143 20.58 13.87 4.14
CA LYS A 143 21.06 13.32 2.86
C LYS A 143 21.10 11.80 2.86
N LYS A 144 21.59 11.19 3.95
CA LYS A 144 21.58 9.74 4.12
C LYS A 144 20.17 9.16 4.10
N ASP A 145 19.23 9.80 4.81
CA ASP A 145 17.82 9.41 4.81
C ASP A 145 17.21 9.54 3.41
N ALA A 146 17.52 10.61 2.67
CA ALA A 146 17.07 10.80 1.28
C ALA A 146 17.62 9.72 0.34
N GLN A 147 18.88 9.32 0.49
CA GLN A 147 19.46 8.23 -0.29
C GLN A 147 18.84 6.88 0.06
N GLN A 148 18.51 6.64 1.33
CA GLN A 148 17.82 5.44 1.76
C GLN A 148 16.41 5.40 1.16
N LEU A 149 15.66 6.50 1.25
CA LEU A 149 14.35 6.66 0.62
C LEU A 149 14.37 6.32 -0.88
N LEU A 150 15.39 6.77 -1.62
CA LEU A 150 15.51 6.43 -3.04
C LEU A 150 15.70 4.93 -3.29
N LYS A 151 16.43 4.24 -2.40
CA LYS A 151 16.59 2.78 -2.51
C LYS A 151 15.26 2.08 -2.25
N ASP A 152 14.53 2.50 -1.22
CA ASP A 152 13.25 1.90 -0.86
C ASP A 152 12.19 2.15 -1.97
N ALA A 153 12.17 3.35 -2.57
CA ALA A 153 11.31 3.66 -3.72
C ALA A 153 11.65 2.82 -4.96
N LYS A 154 12.93 2.56 -5.22
CA LYS A 154 13.37 1.65 -6.29
C LYS A 154 12.99 0.20 -6.01
N GLU A 155 13.11 -0.23 -4.76
CA GLU A 155 12.71 -1.58 -4.38
C GLU A 155 11.19 -1.76 -4.54
N LEU A 156 10.39 -0.81 -4.08
CA LEU A 156 8.93 -0.82 -4.26
C LEU A 156 8.56 -0.92 -5.74
N HIS A 157 9.15 -0.04 -6.57
CA HIS A 157 8.93 -0.02 -8.01
C HIS A 157 9.29 -1.35 -8.68
N ALA A 158 10.42 -1.97 -8.29
CA ALA A 158 10.85 -3.26 -8.81
C ALA A 158 9.95 -4.44 -8.39
N LYS A 159 9.24 -4.35 -7.26
CA LYS A 159 8.29 -5.39 -6.83
C LYS A 159 6.94 -5.30 -7.55
N LEU A 160 6.59 -4.13 -8.05
CA LEU A 160 5.28 -3.84 -8.65
C LEU A 160 5.25 -4.03 -10.16
N ILE A 161 6.34 -3.70 -10.86
CA ILE A 161 6.40 -3.86 -12.32
C ILE A 161 6.69 -5.32 -12.68
N HIS A 162 5.77 -5.94 -13.43
CA HIS A 162 5.87 -7.28 -14.00
C HIS A 162 6.18 -7.27 -15.50
#